data_AF-A0A0J6RZY9-F1
#
_entry.id   AF-A0A0J6RZY9-F1
#
_cell.length_a   1.000
_cell.length_b   1.000
_cell.length_c   1.000
_cell.angle_alpha   90.00
_cell.angle_beta   90.00
_cell.angle_gamma   90.00
#
_symmetry.space_group_name_H-M   'P 1'
#
loop_
_entity.id
_entity.type
_entity.pdbx_description
1 polymer ?
#
loop_
_entity_poly.entity_id
_entity_poly.type
_entity_poly.pdbx_seq_one_letter_code
_entity_poly.pdbx_strand_id
1 'polypeptide(L)'
;MFLSEAETEARLDDLRRQRAALDRAIAEHELYLDLGRRLARSGGAAEPARAAPAPVPSPDPVPSTPPESPRAQPAMMPAMTLATPPAAGAAPAPVPEAAPPAGVSARREGRRLIEAAEAILAEAGRPMHAAEIWERLAARGVTLPGHDPVAALNTRLWKRAQGGTVFRRFGDAVYGLAS
;
A
#
# COMPACT_ATOMS: atom_id res chain seq x y z
N MET A 1 33.17 -7.89 6.82
CA MET A 1 33.97 -6.82 7.46
C MET A 1 33.00 -5.93 8.22
N PHE A 2 33.24 -5.73 9.51
CA PHE A 2 32.46 -4.79 10.32
C PHE A 2 33.00 -3.38 10.11
N LEU A 3 32.12 -2.37 10.18
CA LEU A 3 32.54 -0.97 10.19
C LEU A 3 33.42 -0.73 11.42
N SER A 4 34.47 0.06 11.25
CA SER A 4 35.22 0.58 12.37
C SER A 4 34.33 1.49 13.22
N GLU A 5 34.75 1.72 14.47
CA GLU A 5 34.07 2.63 15.39
C GLU A 5 33.96 4.05 14.79
N ALA A 6 35.05 4.55 14.19
CA ALA A 6 35.09 5.85 13.53
C ALA A 6 34.12 5.95 12.34
N GLU A 7 34.02 4.90 11.52
CA GLU A 7 33.05 4.87 10.41
C GLU A 7 31.61 4.82 10.92
N THR A 8 31.37 4.14 12.03
CA THR A 8 30.04 4.07 12.67
C THR A 8 29.64 5.43 13.24
N GLU A 9 30.57 6.14 13.90
CA GLU A 9 30.35 7.48 14.42
C GLU A 9 30.06 8.49 13.29
N ALA A 10 30.85 8.46 12.22
CA ALA A 10 30.62 9.30 11.04
C ALA A 10 29.23 9.04 10.41
N ARG A 11 28.84 7.76 10.31
CA ARG A 11 27.51 7.35 9.84
C ARG A 11 26.39 7.89 10.73
N LEU A 12 26.57 7.86 12.05
CA LEU A 12 25.60 8.41 13.00
C LEU A 12 25.45 9.92 12.86
N ASP A 13 26.55 10.64 12.66
CA ASP A 13 26.51 12.08 12.44
C ASP A 13 25.85 12.46 11.12
N ASP A 14 26.10 11.70 10.05
CA ASP A 14 25.37 11.85 8.78
C ASP A 14 23.86 11.66 8.99
N LEU A 15 23.44 10.62 9.70
CA LEU A 15 22.03 10.36 9.99
C LEU A 15 21.40 11.48 10.82
N ARG A 16 22.13 12.01 11.81
CA ARG A 16 21.68 13.16 12.61
C ARG A 16 21.49 14.41 11.74
N ARG A 17 22.42 14.68 10.81
CA ARG A 17 22.29 15.78 9.84
C ARG A 17 21.10 15.59 8.91
N GLN A 18 20.90 14.37 8.39
CA GLN A 18 19.76 14.03 7.54
C GLN A 18 18.44 14.23 8.27
N ARG A 19 18.34 13.79 9.52
CA ARG A 19 17.16 14.01 10.36
C ARG A 19 16.87 15.51 10.52
N ALA A 20 17.86 16.30 10.88
CA ALA A 20 17.70 17.75 11.04
C ALA A 20 17.34 18.47 9.72
N ALA A 21 17.71 17.92 8.56
CA ALA A 21 17.28 18.43 7.26
C ALA A 21 15.80 18.10 6.99
N LEU A 22 15.39 16.85 7.27
CA LEU A 22 14.00 16.42 7.13
C LEU A 22 13.06 17.19 8.06
N ASP A 23 13.44 17.40 9.32
CA ASP A 23 12.64 18.16 10.29
C ASP A 23 12.38 19.61 9.80
N ARG A 24 13.38 20.24 9.18
CA ARG A 24 13.21 21.57 8.57
C ARG A 24 12.27 21.56 7.37
N ALA A 25 12.39 20.56 6.50
CA ALA A 25 11.52 20.42 5.34
C ALA A 25 10.06 20.19 5.76
N ILE A 26 9.83 19.37 6.80
CA ILE A 26 8.49 19.13 7.36
C ILE A 26 7.89 20.46 7.85
N ALA A 27 8.62 21.20 8.68
CA ALA A 27 8.15 22.48 9.20
C ALA A 27 7.80 23.48 8.08
N GLU A 28 8.59 23.53 7.01
CA GLU A 28 8.30 24.36 5.84
C GLU A 28 6.98 23.97 5.17
N HIS A 29 6.74 22.68 4.96
CA HIS A 29 5.51 22.19 4.33
C HIS A 29 4.28 22.41 5.22
N GLU A 30 4.43 22.28 6.54
CA GLU A 30 3.36 22.63 7.49
C GLU A 30 2.96 24.10 7.38
N LEU A 31 3.92 25.00 7.25
CA LEU A 31 3.65 26.43 7.02
C LEU A 31 2.89 26.66 5.71
N TYR A 32 3.25 25.98 4.62
CA TYR A 32 2.52 26.07 3.35
C TYR A 32 1.08 25.56 3.47
N LEU A 33 0.86 24.45 4.16
CA LEU A 33 -0.49 23.91 4.39
C LEU A 33 -1.35 24.88 5.22
N ASP A 34 -0.78 25.45 6.28
CA ASP A 34 -1.49 26.42 7.11
C ASP A 34 -1.83 27.70 6.35
N LEU A 35 -0.95 28.17 5.47
CA LEU A 35 -1.25 29.27 4.56
C LEU A 35 -2.42 28.91 3.63
N GLY A 36 -2.39 27.74 3.00
CA GLY A 36 -3.47 27.26 2.15
C GLY A 36 -4.82 27.19 2.88
N ARG A 37 -4.83 26.69 4.11
CA ARG A 37 -6.02 26.66 4.98
C ARG A 37 -6.52 28.05 5.35
N ARG A 38 -5.63 29.03 5.55
CA ARG A 38 -6.02 30.43 5.83
C ARG A 38 -6.63 31.08 4.59
N LEU A 39 -6.00 30.93 3.42
CA LEU A 39 -6.50 31.48 2.17
C LEU A 39 -7.86 30.88 1.78
N ALA A 40 -8.06 29.57 1.96
CA ALA A 40 -9.36 28.94 1.73
C ALA A 40 -10.46 29.49 2.66
N ARG A 41 -10.12 29.79 3.92
CA ARG A 41 -11.06 30.38 4.89
C ARG A 41 -11.33 31.86 4.64
N SER A 42 -10.33 32.63 4.23
CA SER A 42 -10.45 34.06 3.92
C SER A 42 -11.02 34.32 2.51
N GLY A 43 -10.92 33.35 1.60
CA GLY A 43 -11.47 33.40 0.24
C GLY A 43 -12.92 32.92 0.12
N GLY A 44 -13.58 32.57 1.24
CA GLY A 44 -14.97 32.11 1.30
C GLY A 44 -16.05 33.18 1.01
N ALA A 45 -15.66 34.35 0.49
CA ALA A 45 -16.57 35.39 -0.01
C ALA A 45 -16.25 35.74 -1.46
N ALA A 46 -16.02 34.73 -2.31
CA ALA A 46 -16.14 34.83 -3.76
C ALA A 46 -16.22 33.42 -4.33
N GLU A 47 -17.36 32.77 -4.10
CA GLU A 47 -17.85 31.77 -5.04
C GLU A 47 -17.91 32.47 -6.41
N PRO A 48 -17.24 32.00 -7.48
CA PRO A 48 -17.59 32.44 -8.81
C PRO A 48 -18.98 31.87 -9.05
N ALA A 49 -19.99 32.72 -8.87
CA ALA A 49 -21.38 32.44 -9.17
C ALA A 49 -21.45 31.86 -10.59
N ARG A 50 -21.51 30.53 -10.67
CA ARG A 50 -21.92 29.84 -11.88
C ARG A 50 -23.41 30.09 -11.97
N ALA A 51 -23.77 31.11 -12.73
CA ALA A 51 -25.14 31.46 -13.05
C ALA A 51 -25.92 30.17 -13.38
N ALA A 52 -26.89 29.84 -12.52
CA ALA A 52 -27.86 28.80 -12.81
C ALA A 52 -28.76 29.28 -13.97
N PRO A 53 -28.91 28.49 -15.05
CA PRO A 53 -30.09 28.59 -15.90
C PRO A 53 -31.23 27.72 -15.35
N ALA A 54 -32.44 28.20 -15.56
CA ALA A 54 -33.77 27.75 -15.09
C ALA A 54 -34.09 26.23 -15.24
N PRO A 55 -35.11 25.70 -14.51
CA PRO A 55 -35.49 24.30 -14.57
C PRO A 55 -36.16 23.96 -15.91
N VAL A 56 -35.62 22.97 -16.62
CA VAL A 56 -36.25 22.34 -17.80
C VAL A 56 -37.13 21.15 -17.37
N PRO A 57 -38.31 20.93 -18.00
CA PRO A 57 -39.17 19.82 -17.65
C PRO A 57 -38.61 18.49 -18.18
N SER A 58 -38.66 17.45 -17.34
CA SER A 58 -38.28 16.08 -17.70
C SER A 58 -39.12 15.49 -18.82
N PRO A 59 -38.50 14.68 -19.69
CA PRO A 59 -39.14 13.49 -20.24
C PRO A 59 -38.36 12.23 -19.84
N ASP A 60 -39.03 11.31 -19.14
CA ASP A 60 -38.65 9.89 -19.01
C ASP A 60 -39.15 9.11 -20.26
N PRO A 61 -38.77 7.83 -20.48
CA PRO A 61 -37.45 7.32 -20.85
C PRO A 61 -37.51 6.47 -22.14
N VAL A 62 -36.40 6.24 -22.86
CA VAL A 62 -36.29 5.10 -23.79
C VAL A 62 -34.84 4.59 -23.91
N PRO A 63 -34.63 3.27 -24.04
CA PRO A 63 -33.32 2.64 -23.90
C PRO A 63 -32.59 2.59 -25.25
N SER A 64 -31.27 2.77 -25.26
CA SER A 64 -30.41 2.33 -26.35
C SER A 64 -28.97 2.07 -25.86
N THR A 65 -28.57 0.81 -26.03
CA THR A 65 -27.25 0.20 -25.85
C THR A 65 -26.18 0.77 -26.82
N PRO A 66 -24.89 0.45 -26.63
CA PRO A 66 -23.74 1.35 -26.82
C PRO A 66 -23.13 1.33 -28.24
N PRO A 67 -22.28 2.33 -28.58
CA PRO A 67 -21.29 2.17 -29.63
C PRO A 67 -19.93 1.75 -29.05
N GLU A 68 -19.57 0.52 -29.43
CA GLU A 68 -18.25 -0.10 -29.37
C GLU A 68 -17.21 0.77 -30.12
N SER A 69 -16.12 1.17 -29.44
CA SER A 69 -14.97 1.79 -30.11
C SER A 69 -13.88 0.73 -30.37
N PRO A 70 -13.35 0.62 -31.59
CA PRO A 70 -12.34 -0.36 -31.93
C PRO A 70 -10.90 0.14 -31.72
N ARG A 71 -10.06 -0.81 -31.30
CA ARG A 71 -8.62 -0.96 -31.62
C ARG A 71 -7.59 -0.07 -30.87
N ALA A 72 -6.80 -0.75 -30.03
CA ALA A 72 -5.34 -0.60 -30.04
C ALA A 72 -4.72 -2.00 -30.08
N GLN A 73 -3.90 -2.24 -31.11
CA GLN A 73 -3.25 -3.52 -31.41
C GLN A 73 -2.03 -3.73 -30.51
N PRO A 74 -1.76 -4.95 -30.01
CA PRO A 74 -0.46 -5.29 -29.42
C PRO A 74 0.57 -5.60 -30.53
N ALA A 75 1.73 -4.96 -30.43
CA ALA A 75 2.90 -5.28 -31.26
C ALA A 75 3.50 -6.64 -30.85
N MET A 76 3.87 -7.42 -31.86
CA MET A 76 4.44 -8.77 -31.78
C MET A 76 5.93 -8.78 -31.37
N MET A 77 6.28 -9.71 -30.46
CA MET A 77 7.38 -10.71 -30.49
C MET A 77 8.87 -10.22 -30.61
N PRO A 78 9.90 -10.98 -30.13
CA PRO A 78 9.99 -12.44 -30.23
C PRO A 78 10.51 -13.24 -29.03
N ALA A 79 10.21 -14.53 -29.14
CA ALA A 79 10.73 -15.64 -28.36
C ALA A 79 12.12 -16.07 -28.85
N MET A 80 13.01 -16.37 -27.91
CA MET A 80 14.08 -17.38 -28.02
C MET A 80 14.20 -18.03 -26.63
N THR A 81 13.84 -19.29 -26.39
CA THR A 81 14.44 -20.57 -26.79
C THR A 81 15.33 -21.17 -25.69
N LEU A 82 14.90 -22.35 -25.22
CA LEU A 82 15.60 -23.50 -24.61
C LEU A 82 16.31 -23.35 -23.24
N ALA A 83 15.87 -24.13 -22.25
CA ALA A 83 16.52 -25.40 -21.88
C ALA A 83 15.82 -26.08 -20.67
N THR A 84 15.54 -27.38 -20.81
CA THR A 84 15.12 -28.31 -19.74
C THR A 84 16.36 -28.96 -19.07
N PRO A 85 16.21 -29.84 -18.06
CA PRO A 85 16.74 -29.75 -16.69
C PRO A 85 18.15 -30.40 -16.48
N PRO A 86 18.64 -30.50 -15.23
CA PRO A 86 18.68 -31.86 -14.68
C PRO A 86 18.23 -31.98 -13.22
N ALA A 87 17.71 -33.17 -12.91
CA ALA A 87 17.50 -33.70 -11.58
C ALA A 87 18.84 -33.98 -10.89
N ALA A 88 18.91 -33.74 -9.58
CA ALA A 88 19.76 -34.51 -8.67
C ALA A 88 19.23 -34.34 -7.25
N GLY A 89 18.61 -35.40 -6.73
CA GLY A 89 18.45 -35.55 -5.29
C GLY A 89 19.82 -35.74 -4.64
N ALA A 90 20.06 -35.02 -3.55
CA ALA A 90 21.04 -35.40 -2.54
C ALA A 90 20.53 -34.83 -1.20
N ALA A 91 20.11 -35.75 -0.33
CA ALA A 91 19.91 -35.48 1.08
C ALA A 91 21.28 -35.38 1.80
N PRO A 92 21.33 -35.09 3.11
CA PRO A 92 21.74 -33.81 3.67
C PRO A 92 23.17 -33.84 4.23
N ALA A 93 23.84 -32.68 4.25
CA ALA A 93 25.01 -32.45 5.08
C ALA A 93 24.70 -31.30 6.06
N PRO A 94 25.16 -31.37 7.32
CA PRO A 94 24.72 -30.46 8.38
C PRO A 94 25.33 -29.07 8.15
N VAL A 95 24.48 -28.11 7.81
CA VAL A 95 24.88 -26.70 7.70
C VAL A 95 24.88 -26.10 9.11
N PRO A 96 25.95 -25.44 9.56
CA PRO A 96 25.94 -24.72 10.83
C PRO A 96 24.86 -23.64 10.78
N GLU A 97 24.12 -23.53 11.89
CA GLU A 97 22.97 -22.68 12.11
C GLU A 97 23.27 -21.20 11.80
N ALA A 98 23.10 -20.85 10.52
CA ALA A 98 23.22 -19.50 10.02
C ALA A 98 21.90 -18.77 10.28
N ALA A 99 22.01 -17.58 10.88
CA ALA A 99 20.92 -16.62 11.03
C ALA A 99 20.08 -16.55 9.73
N PRO A 100 18.74 -16.48 9.82
CA PRO A 100 17.88 -16.59 8.65
C PRO A 100 18.23 -15.50 7.62
N PRO A 101 18.31 -15.85 6.32
CA PRO A 101 18.53 -14.85 5.27
C PRO A 101 17.47 -13.77 5.41
N ALA A 102 17.82 -12.49 5.22
CA ALA A 102 16.91 -11.35 5.38
C ALA A 102 15.58 -11.47 4.59
N GLY A 103 15.54 -12.29 3.53
CA GLY A 103 14.30 -12.61 2.81
C GLY A 103 13.36 -13.60 3.53
N VAL A 104 13.88 -14.43 4.43
CA VAL A 104 13.09 -15.37 5.25
C VAL A 104 12.42 -14.63 6.42
N SER A 105 13.10 -13.65 7.03
CA SER A 105 12.50 -12.79 8.05
C SER A 105 11.37 -11.93 7.46
N ALA A 106 11.61 -11.27 6.32
CA ALA A 106 10.59 -10.45 5.64
C ALA A 106 9.34 -11.26 5.23
N ARG A 107 9.52 -12.51 4.78
CA ARG A 107 8.38 -13.41 4.46
C ARG A 107 7.64 -13.85 5.72
N ARG A 108 8.36 -14.19 6.79
CA ARG A 108 7.76 -14.55 8.08
C ARG A 108 6.98 -13.39 8.69
N GLU A 109 7.53 -12.18 8.60
CA GLU A 109 6.90 -10.95 9.07
C GLU A 109 5.67 -10.59 8.23
N GLY A 110 5.76 -10.70 6.90
CA GLY A 110 4.62 -10.57 6.02
C GLY A 110 3.51 -11.58 6.33
N ARG A 111 3.86 -12.82 6.67
CA ARG A 111 2.90 -13.85 7.09
C ARG A 111 2.24 -13.51 8.44
N ARG A 112 3.02 -13.12 9.44
CA ARG A 112 2.50 -12.71 10.76
C ARG A 112 1.54 -11.53 10.67
N LEU A 113 1.84 -10.56 9.80
CA LEU A 113 0.97 -9.41 9.55
C LEU A 113 -0.38 -9.84 8.97
N ILE A 114 -0.37 -10.78 8.03
CA ILE A 114 -1.60 -11.31 7.43
C ILE A 114 -2.43 -12.12 8.45
N GLU A 115 -1.78 -12.97 9.24
CA GLU A 115 -2.42 -13.73 10.33
C GLU A 115 -3.04 -12.79 11.38
N ALA A 116 -2.36 -11.70 11.73
CA ALA A 116 -2.89 -10.70 12.66
C ALA A 116 -4.08 -9.91 12.07
N ALA A 117 -4.05 -9.60 10.76
CA ALA A 117 -5.17 -8.96 10.08
C ALA A 117 -6.40 -9.88 10.00
N GLU A 118 -6.19 -11.17 9.78
CA GLU A 118 -7.24 -12.19 9.85
C GLU A 118 -7.88 -12.26 11.25
N ALA A 119 -7.06 -12.32 12.30
CA ALA A 119 -7.56 -12.32 13.68
C ALA A 119 -8.41 -11.08 14.00
N ILE A 120 -7.98 -9.90 13.54
CA ILE A 120 -8.75 -8.65 13.73
C ILE A 120 -10.12 -8.73 13.05
N LEU A 121 -10.18 -9.24 11.81
CA LEU A 121 -11.43 -9.37 11.08
C LEU A 121 -12.34 -10.45 11.71
N ALA A 122 -11.76 -11.54 12.20
CA ALA A 122 -12.48 -12.60 12.91
C ALA A 122 -13.10 -12.07 14.21
N GLU A 123 -12.33 -11.34 15.02
CA GLU A 123 -12.80 -10.71 16.25
C GLU A 123 -13.87 -9.66 16.00
N ALA A 124 -13.74 -8.88 14.91
CA ALA A 124 -14.70 -7.84 14.56
C ALA A 124 -16.02 -8.39 14.01
N GLY A 125 -16.01 -9.58 13.40
CA GLY A 125 -17.19 -10.22 12.81
C GLY A 125 -17.83 -9.42 11.67
N ARG A 126 -17.13 -8.43 11.10
CA ARG A 126 -17.63 -7.54 10.04
C ARG A 126 -16.52 -7.16 9.06
N PRO A 127 -16.85 -6.82 7.80
CA PRO A 127 -15.89 -6.21 6.89
C PRO A 127 -15.37 -4.88 7.45
N MET A 128 -14.08 -4.61 7.28
CA MET A 128 -13.41 -3.40 7.77
C MET A 128 -12.56 -2.75 6.67
N HIS A 129 -12.39 -1.44 6.76
CA HIS A 129 -11.50 -0.70 5.87
C HIS A 129 -10.02 -0.94 6.25
N ALA A 130 -9.11 -0.94 5.26
CA ALA A 130 -7.68 -1.18 5.48
C ALA A 130 -7.06 -0.24 6.54
N ALA A 131 -7.53 1.01 6.60
CA ALA A 131 -7.10 1.97 7.63
C ALA A 131 -7.51 1.53 9.05
N GLU A 132 -8.73 1.03 9.23
CA GLU A 132 -9.23 0.55 10.54
C GLU A 132 -8.52 -0.75 10.96
N ILE A 133 -8.24 -1.63 10.00
CA ILE A 133 -7.43 -2.83 10.24
C ILE A 133 -6.02 -2.43 10.66
N TRP A 134 -5.42 -1.44 9.99
CA TRP A 134 -4.10 -0.93 10.33
C TRP A 134 -4.04 -0.30 11.72
N GLU A 135 -5.03 0.50 12.10
CA GLU A 135 -5.10 1.11 13.43
C GLU A 135 -5.05 0.06 14.54
N ARG A 136 -5.81 -1.04 14.38
CA ARG A 136 -5.78 -2.15 15.33
C ARG A 136 -4.47 -2.95 15.31
N LEU A 137 -3.83 -3.09 14.15
CA LEU A 137 -2.50 -3.69 14.04
C LEU A 137 -1.43 -2.84 14.74
N ALA A 138 -1.47 -1.53 14.53
CA ALA A 138 -0.55 -0.58 15.16
C ALA A 138 -0.73 -0.56 16.68
N ALA A 139 -1.98 -0.63 17.18
CA ALA A 139 -2.28 -0.78 18.60
C ALA A 139 -1.71 -2.08 19.21
N ARG A 140 -1.48 -3.11 18.39
CA ARG A 140 -0.81 -4.37 18.78
C ARG A 140 0.72 -4.32 18.64
N GLY A 141 1.29 -3.16 18.31
CA GLY A 141 2.74 -2.97 18.13
C GLY A 141 3.29 -3.49 16.80
N VAL A 142 2.42 -3.81 15.82
CA VAL A 142 2.87 -4.23 14.50
C VAL A 142 3.32 -3.00 13.71
N THR A 143 4.54 -3.06 13.16
CA THR A 143 5.10 -2.00 12.32
C THR A 143 5.22 -2.44 10.87
N LEU A 144 4.98 -1.52 9.94
CA LEU A 144 5.12 -1.74 8.50
C LEU A 144 6.18 -0.78 7.97
N PRO A 145 7.24 -1.28 7.29
CA PRO A 145 8.22 -0.40 6.68
C PRO A 145 7.60 0.34 5.48
N GLY A 146 7.87 1.64 5.38
CA GLY A 146 7.43 2.50 4.28
C GLY A 146 6.80 3.81 4.76
N HIS A 147 6.56 4.73 3.82
CA HIS A 147 5.95 6.03 4.09
C HIS A 147 4.43 5.94 4.33
N ASP A 148 3.75 4.98 3.68
CA ASP A 148 2.31 4.76 3.83
C ASP A 148 2.02 3.30 4.21
N PRO A 149 1.85 3.00 5.51
CA PRO A 149 1.58 1.64 5.97
C PRO A 149 0.17 1.17 5.57
N VAL A 150 -0.80 2.07 5.39
CA VAL A 150 -2.18 1.73 5.00
C VAL A 150 -2.20 1.28 3.55
N ALA A 151 -1.58 2.03 2.63
CA ALA A 151 -1.47 1.62 1.23
C ALA A 151 -0.66 0.32 1.07
N ALA A 152 0.39 0.15 1.88
CA ALA A 152 1.19 -1.06 1.88
C ALA A 152 0.41 -2.28 2.40
N LEU A 153 -0.43 -2.11 3.43
CA LEU A 153 -1.36 -3.14 3.91
C LEU A 153 -2.41 -3.46 2.86
N ASN A 154 -3.05 -2.43 2.30
CA ASN A 154 -4.08 -2.55 1.27
C ASN A 154 -3.58 -3.37 0.08
N THR A 155 -2.39 -3.07 -0.43
CA THR A 155 -1.78 -3.82 -1.55
C THR A 155 -1.60 -5.31 -1.24
N ARG A 156 -1.23 -5.66 0.00
CA ARG A 156 -1.03 -7.05 0.41
C ARG A 156 -2.35 -7.78 0.56
N LEU A 157 -3.34 -7.15 1.20
CA LEU A 157 -4.69 -7.71 1.35
C LEU A 157 -5.37 -7.90 0.00
N TRP A 158 -5.24 -6.93 -0.90
CA TRP A 158 -5.72 -7.03 -2.28
C TRP A 158 -5.11 -8.25 -2.99
N LYS A 159 -3.77 -8.37 -3.03
CA LYS A 159 -3.11 -9.54 -3.63
C LYS A 159 -3.58 -10.86 -3.03
N ARG A 160 -3.87 -10.89 -1.73
CA ARG A 160 -4.34 -12.11 -1.05
C ARG A 160 -5.81 -12.43 -1.33
N ALA A 161 -6.64 -11.42 -1.49
CA ALA A 161 -8.04 -11.55 -1.90
C ALA A 161 -8.17 -11.99 -3.37
N GLN A 162 -7.30 -11.51 -4.27
CA GLN A 162 -7.20 -11.98 -5.66
C GLN A 162 -6.89 -13.48 -5.73
N GLY A 163 -6.10 -14.01 -4.79
CA GLY A 163 -5.74 -15.42 -4.71
C GLY A 163 -6.82 -16.32 -4.11
N GLY A 164 -8.00 -15.81 -3.75
CA GLY A 164 -9.17 -16.60 -3.34
C GLY A 164 -9.00 -17.41 -2.04
N THR A 165 -8.14 -16.97 -1.11
CA THR A 165 -7.78 -17.79 0.06
C THR A 165 -8.56 -17.44 1.32
N VAL A 166 -8.24 -16.30 1.95
CA VAL A 166 -8.68 -15.97 3.32
C VAL A 166 -9.53 -14.70 3.38
N PHE A 167 -9.29 -13.77 2.44
CA PHE A 167 -9.95 -12.47 2.42
C PHE A 167 -10.87 -12.36 1.21
N ARG A 168 -12.02 -11.71 1.42
CA ARG A 168 -12.90 -11.20 0.38
C ARG A 168 -12.88 -9.69 0.40
N ARG A 169 -12.81 -9.07 -0.79
CA ARG A 169 -12.90 -7.61 -0.96
C ARG A 169 -14.37 -7.24 -1.20
N PHE A 170 -14.87 -6.26 -0.45
CA PHE A 170 -16.28 -5.81 -0.50
C PHE A 170 -16.44 -4.41 -1.10
N GLY A 171 -15.35 -3.67 -1.31
CA GLY A 171 -15.39 -2.31 -1.83
C GLY A 171 -13.98 -1.72 -1.92
N ASP A 172 -13.88 -0.40 -1.95
CA ASP A 172 -12.58 0.23 -1.97
C ASP A 172 -11.86 0.09 -0.63
N ALA A 173 -10.74 -0.63 -0.64
CA ALA A 173 -9.97 -1.02 0.54
C ALA A 173 -10.78 -1.64 1.72
N VAL A 174 -11.99 -2.16 1.47
CA VAL A 174 -12.80 -2.87 2.48
C VAL A 174 -12.62 -4.37 2.32
N TYR A 175 -12.21 -5.02 3.41
CA TYR A 175 -11.89 -6.45 3.46
C TYR A 175 -12.69 -7.14 4.56
N GLY A 176 -13.13 -8.36 4.29
CA GLY A 176 -13.70 -9.27 5.27
C GLY A 176 -13.14 -10.68 5.07
N LEU A 177 -13.50 -11.61 5.96
CA LEU A 177 -13.16 -13.01 5.79
C LEU A 177 -13.96 -13.62 4.62
N ALA A 178 -13.30 -14.49 3.86
CA ALA A 178 -13.98 -15.34 2.89
C ALA A 178 -14.66 -16.48 3.66
N SER A 179 -15.98 -16.38 3.85
CA SER A 179 -16.81 -17.42 4.47
C SER A 179 -16.75 -18.75 3.71
#